data_AF-A0A7K6B3G9-F1
#
_entry.id   AF-A0A7K6B3G9-F1
#
_cell.length_a   1.000
_cell.length_b   1.000
_cell.length_c   1.000
_cell.angle_alpha   90.00
_cell.angle_beta   90.00
_cell.angle_gamma   90.00
#
_symmetry.space_group_name_H-M   'P 1'
#
loop_
_entity.id
_entity.type
_entity.pdbx_description
1 polymer ?
#
loop_
_entity_poly.entity_id
_entity_poly.type
_entity_poly.pdbx_seq_one_letter_code
_entity_poly.pdbx_strand_id
1 'polypeptide(L)'
;PTEDGFTTDVLALYDWAKARSGNSSIVLWGHSLGSGIATNVARKLQEERGVQVDAVVLESSYTNIRDAAANIPITLIYRRFPGFGYLILDSLALGGMFFRSDE
;
A
#
# COMPACT_ATOMS: atom_id res chain seq x y z
N PRO A 1 11.79 6.58 -3.83
CA PRO A 1 10.41 6.11 -4.11
C PRO A 1 9.38 6.92 -3.33
N THR A 2 8.26 7.29 -3.96
CA THR A 2 7.18 8.10 -3.38
C THR A 2 5.84 7.39 -3.58
N GLU A 3 4.85 7.69 -2.73
CA GLU A 3 3.49 7.11 -2.82
C GLU A 3 2.83 7.41 -4.17
N ASP A 4 2.92 8.65 -4.64
CA ASP A 4 2.41 9.05 -5.96
C ASP A 4 3.15 8.35 -7.11
N GLY A 5 4.46 8.14 -6.96
CA GLY A 5 5.26 7.38 -7.93
C GLY A 5 4.77 5.93 -8.04
N PHE A 6 4.64 5.24 -6.92
CA PHE A 6 4.09 3.88 -6.89
C PHE A 6 2.67 3.81 -7.45
N THR A 7 1.84 4.79 -7.12
CA THR A 7 0.47 4.85 -7.65
C THR A 7 0.47 5.01 -9.17
N THR A 8 1.35 5.85 -9.70
CA THR A 8 1.51 6.05 -11.16
C THR A 8 1.99 4.79 -11.85
N ASP A 9 2.97 4.10 -11.28
CA ASP A 9 3.52 2.85 -11.82
C ASP A 9 2.45 1.75 -11.89
N VAL A 10 1.66 1.60 -10.82
CA VAL A 10 0.59 0.59 -10.77
C VAL A 10 -0.56 0.94 -11.71
N LEU A 11 -0.92 2.22 -11.88
CA LEU A 11 -1.90 2.64 -12.88
C LEU A 11 -1.44 2.31 -14.30
N ALA A 12 -0.18 2.55 -14.63
CA ALA A 12 0.38 2.18 -15.92
C ALA A 12 0.36 0.66 -16.16
N LEU A 13 0.65 -0.12 -15.10
CA LEU A 13 0.57 -1.58 -15.16
C LEU A 13 -0.88 -2.06 -15.35
N TYR A 14 -1.84 -1.44 -14.65
CA TYR A 14 -3.26 -1.73 -14.80
C TYR A 14 -3.72 -1.49 -16.24
N ASP A 15 -3.38 -0.34 -16.82
CA ASP A 15 -3.74 0.00 -18.20
C ASP A 15 -3.11 -0.99 -19.20
N TRP A 16 -1.85 -1.36 -18.97
CA TRP A 16 -1.15 -2.37 -19.78
C TRP A 16 -1.85 -3.74 -19.71
N ALA A 17 -2.27 -4.17 -18.52
CA ALA A 17 -2.95 -5.44 -18.31
C ALA A 17 -4.39 -5.41 -18.86
N LYS A 18 -5.11 -4.30 -18.70
CA LYS A 18 -6.49 -4.15 -19.18
C LYS A 18 -6.57 -4.22 -20.69
N ALA A 19 -5.61 -3.62 -21.40
CA ALA A 19 -5.52 -3.71 -22.85
C ALA A 19 -5.30 -5.15 -23.37
N ARG A 20 -4.89 -6.10 -22.52
CA ARG A 20 -4.50 -7.47 -22.91
C ARG A 20 -5.35 -8.57 -22.28
N SER A 21 -6.20 -8.24 -21.32
CA SER A 21 -7.02 -9.20 -20.57
C SER A 21 -8.36 -9.51 -21.23
N GLY A 22 -8.79 -8.70 -22.21
CA GLY A 22 -10.10 -8.84 -22.85
C GLY A 22 -11.23 -8.71 -21.81
N ASN A 23 -12.05 -9.75 -21.71
CA ASN A 23 -13.14 -9.83 -20.73
C ASN A 23 -12.72 -10.46 -19.39
N SER A 24 -11.44 -10.78 -19.20
CA SER A 24 -10.96 -11.33 -17.93
C SER A 24 -10.94 -10.25 -16.86
N SER A 25 -11.25 -10.65 -15.62
CA SER A 25 -11.16 -9.77 -14.46
C SER A 25 -9.72 -9.44 -14.10
N ILE A 26 -9.47 -8.23 -13.61
CA ILE A 26 -8.17 -7.80 -13.08
C ILE A 26 -8.30 -7.60 -11.58
N VAL A 27 -7.45 -8.29 -10.83
CA VAL A 27 -7.40 -8.22 -9.37
C VAL A 27 -6.16 -7.44 -8.95
N LEU A 28 -6.34 -6.45 -8.09
CA LEU A 28 -5.22 -5.76 -7.44
C LEU A 28 -4.83 -6.54 -6.19
N TRP A 29 -3.61 -7.07 -6.15
CA TRP A 29 -3.09 -7.76 -4.97
C TRP A 29 -1.95 -6.97 -4.36
N GLY A 30 -2.17 -6.49 -3.13
CA GLY A 30 -1.19 -5.73 -2.39
C GLY A 30 -0.71 -6.50 -1.16
N HIS A 31 0.60 -6.74 -1.08
CA HIS A 31 1.26 -7.35 0.07
C HIS A 31 1.94 -6.28 0.95
N SER A 32 1.75 -6.32 2.26
CA SER A 32 2.39 -5.41 3.23
C SER A 32 2.15 -3.93 2.86
N LEU A 33 3.20 -3.15 2.57
CA LEU A 33 3.08 -1.78 2.07
C LEU A 33 2.24 -1.69 0.78
N GLY A 34 2.35 -2.70 -0.07
CA GLY A 34 1.61 -2.81 -1.32
C GLY A 34 0.09 -2.84 -1.13
N SER A 35 -0.40 -3.23 0.05
CA SER A 35 -1.83 -3.19 0.36
C SER A 35 -2.37 -1.75 0.35
N GLY A 36 -1.64 -0.79 0.92
CA GLY A 36 -2.05 0.62 0.90
C GLY A 36 -1.94 1.26 -0.50
N ILE A 37 -0.96 0.81 -1.29
CA ILE A 37 -0.86 1.22 -2.70
C ILE A 37 -2.04 0.65 -3.51
N ALA A 38 -2.38 -0.63 -3.32
CA ALA A 38 -3.48 -1.28 -4.02
C ALA A 38 -4.84 -0.62 -3.72
N THR A 39 -5.10 -0.25 -2.46
CA THR A 39 -6.33 0.48 -2.11
C THR A 39 -6.37 1.89 -2.68
N ASN A 40 -5.24 2.64 -2.65
CA ASN A 40 -5.19 3.98 -3.23
C ASN A 40 -5.40 3.96 -4.75
N VAL A 41 -4.83 2.98 -5.45
CA VAL A 41 -5.03 2.79 -6.89
C VAL A 41 -6.47 2.44 -7.20
N ALA A 42 -7.08 1.51 -6.45
CA ALA A 42 -8.49 1.17 -6.60
C ALA A 42 -9.40 2.40 -6.46
N ARG A 43 -9.14 3.25 -5.45
CA ARG A 43 -9.84 4.51 -5.23
C ARG A 43 -9.67 5.47 -6.42
N LYS A 44 -8.42 5.70 -6.87
CA LYS A 44 -8.16 6.60 -8.02
C LYS A 44 -8.82 6.12 -9.31
N LEU A 45 -8.80 4.81 -9.58
CA LEU A 45 -9.49 4.23 -10.76
C LEU A 45 -10.99 4.53 -10.71
N GLN A 46 -11.61 4.44 -9.53
CA GLN A 46 -13.03 4.75 -9.35
C GLN A 46 -13.32 6.26 -9.45
N GLU A 47 -12.61 7.09 -8.68
CA GLU A 47 -12.87 8.53 -8.58
C GLU A 47 -12.48 9.30 -9.85
N GLU A 48 -11.34 8.99 -10.45
CA GLU A 48 -10.81 9.75 -11.59
C GLU A 48 -11.26 9.18 -12.94
N ARG A 49 -11.51 7.87 -13.02
CA ARG A 49 -11.80 7.18 -14.29
C ARG A 49 -13.16 6.47 -14.33
N GLY A 50 -13.89 6.42 -13.22
CA GLY A 50 -15.17 5.68 -13.14
C GLY A 50 -15.01 4.17 -13.30
N VAL A 51 -13.80 3.63 -13.14
CA VAL A 51 -13.50 2.22 -13.32
C VAL A 51 -13.62 1.50 -11.98
N GLN A 52 -14.59 0.60 -11.87
CA GLN A 52 -14.70 -0.30 -10.73
C GLN A 52 -13.74 -1.48 -10.91
N VAL A 53 -12.83 -1.67 -9.95
CA VAL A 53 -11.96 -2.85 -9.91
C VAL A 53 -12.75 -4.10 -9.54
N ASP A 54 -12.42 -5.24 -10.16
CA ASP A 54 -13.14 -6.50 -9.94
C ASP A 54 -12.92 -7.05 -8.52
N ALA A 55 -11.69 -6.95 -8.02
CA ALA A 55 -11.35 -7.30 -6.64
C ALA A 55 -10.03 -6.64 -6.19
N VAL A 56 -9.90 -6.47 -4.86
CA VAL A 56 -8.66 -6.06 -4.19
C VAL A 56 -8.34 -7.09 -3.11
N VAL A 57 -7.14 -7.68 -3.16
CA VAL A 57 -6.63 -8.62 -2.16
C VAL A 57 -5.59 -7.91 -1.32
N LEU A 58 -5.82 -7.86 -0.01
CA LEU A 58 -4.92 -7.26 0.97
C LEU A 58 -4.25 -8.38 1.76
N GLU A 59 -2.99 -8.66 1.44
CA GLU A 59 -2.23 -9.70 2.11
C GLU A 59 -1.26 -9.09 3.12
N SER A 60 -1.34 -9.55 4.37
CA SER A 60 -0.49 -9.05 5.46
C SER A 60 -0.49 -7.51 5.55
N SER A 61 -1.65 -6.91 5.25
CA SER A 61 -1.81 -5.46 5.25
C SER A 61 -1.73 -4.92 6.67
N TYR A 62 -0.97 -3.85 6.85
CA TYR A 62 -1.00 -3.10 8.10
C TYR A 62 -2.16 -2.11 8.04
N THR A 63 -3.19 -2.32 8.85
CA THR A 63 -4.28 -1.36 9.02
C THR A 63 -3.85 -0.14 9.83
N ASN A 64 -2.77 -0.25 10.60
CA ASN A 64 -2.10 0.84 11.30
C ASN A 64 -0.60 0.52 11.46
N ILE A 65 0.27 1.45 11.09
CA ILE A 65 1.74 1.33 11.24
C ILE A 65 2.16 1.16 12.72
N ARG A 66 1.37 1.66 13.68
CA ARG A 66 1.59 1.44 15.12
C ARG A 66 1.30 0.00 15.54
N ASP A 67 0.31 -0.65 14.95
CA ASP A 67 -0.06 -2.03 15.27
C ASP A 67 0.88 -3.05 14.60
N ALA A 68 1.42 -2.69 13.43
CA ALA A 68 2.52 -3.39 12.76
C ALA A 68 3.79 -3.44 13.62
N ALA A 69 4.21 -2.30 14.17
CA ALA A 69 5.36 -2.23 15.09
C ALA A 69 5.13 -3.04 16.37
N ALA A 70 3.86 -3.21 16.78
CA ALA A 70 3.45 -3.95 17.97
C ALA A 70 3.49 -5.49 17.80
N ASN A 71 3.50 -6.04 16.58
CA ASN A 71 3.28 -7.49 16.38
C ASN A 71 4.28 -8.21 15.46
N ILE A 72 5.26 -7.52 14.84
CA ILE A 72 6.27 -8.19 14.01
C ILE A 72 7.30 -8.90 14.92
N PRO A 73 7.51 -10.23 14.81
CA PRO A 73 8.44 -10.97 15.68
C PRO A 73 9.89 -10.49 15.60
N ILE A 74 10.31 -9.96 14.44
CA ILE A 74 11.66 -9.43 14.24
C ILE A 74 11.92 -8.15 15.04
N THR A 75 10.87 -7.40 15.42
CA THR A 75 11.02 -6.13 16.15
C THR A 75 11.20 -6.33 17.66
N LEU A 76 10.90 -7.53 18.19
CA LEU A 76 11.11 -7.88 19.60
C LEU A 76 12.56 -7.67 20.06
N ILE A 77 13.54 -8.01 19.21
CA ILE A 77 14.97 -7.85 19.51
C ILE A 77 15.39 -6.39 19.47
N TYR A 78 14.80 -5.60 18.56
CA TYR A 78 15.17 -4.20 18.33
C TYR A 78 14.39 -3.19 19.20
N ARG A 79 13.29 -3.59 19.84
CA ARG A 79 12.49 -2.76 20.77
C ARG A 79 13.26 -2.17 21.95
N ARG A 80 14.39 -2.79 22.32
CA ARG A 80 15.24 -2.32 23.41
C ARG A 80 16.13 -1.15 23.01
N PHE A 81 16.30 -0.87 21.72
CA PHE A 81 17.11 0.24 21.25
C PHE A 81 16.36 1.57 21.34
N PRO A 82 16.93 2.60 22.00
CA PRO A 82 16.35 3.94 21.99
C PRO A 82 16.33 4.49 20.56
N GLY A 83 15.18 4.98 20.10
CA GLY A 83 15.01 5.56 18.75
C GLY A 83 14.45 4.61 17.68
N PHE A 84 14.06 3.37 18.02
CA PHE A 84 13.47 2.43 17.06
C PHE A 84 12.20 2.97 16.36
N GLY A 85 11.33 3.67 17.10
CA GLY A 85 10.15 4.35 16.53
C GLY A 85 10.55 5.41 15.49
N TYR A 86 11.60 6.18 15.78
CA TYR A 86 12.12 7.22 14.88
C TYR A 86 12.74 6.63 13.60
N LEU A 87 13.54 5.58 13.71
CA LEU A 87 14.28 5.03 12.57
C LEU A 87 13.41 4.28 11.54
N ILE A 88 12.32 3.65 11.98
CA ILE A 88 11.44 2.89 11.09
C ILE A 88 10.20 3.71 10.71
N LEU A 89 9.51 4.33 11.68
CA LEU A 89 8.23 4.99 11.45
C LEU A 89 8.42 6.38 10.85
N ASP A 90 9.36 7.16 11.39
CA ASP A 90 9.63 8.50 10.85
C ASP A 90 10.33 8.43 9.49
N SER A 91 11.08 7.37 9.16
CA SER A 91 11.64 7.19 7.83
C SER A 91 10.59 6.90 6.75
N LEU A 92 9.51 6.18 7.09
CA LEU A 92 8.37 5.95 6.19
C LEU A 92 7.52 7.21 6.04
N ALA A 93 7.33 7.97 7.13
CA ALA A 93 6.64 9.26 7.12
C ALA A 93 7.45 10.36 6.39
N LEU A 94 8.78 10.42 6.57
CA LEU A 94 9.70 11.31 5.85
C LEU A 94 9.81 10.95 4.37
N GLY A 95 9.54 9.69 4.01
CA GLY A 95 9.38 9.22 2.63
C GLY A 95 8.05 9.61 1.97
N GLY A 96 7.18 10.33 2.68
CA GLY A 96 5.90 10.79 2.17
C GLY A 96 4.84 9.69 2.05
N MET A 97 5.01 8.55 2.74
CA MET A 97 4.02 7.47 2.75
C MET A 97 3.08 7.67 3.94
N PHE A 98 2.03 8.49 3.75
CA PHE A 98 1.02 8.78 4.74
C PHE A 98 -0.25 7.97 4.44
N PHE A 99 -0.37 6.78 5.02
CA PHE A 99 -1.63 6.04 4.97
C PHE A 99 -2.63 6.66 5.94
N ARG A 100 -3.61 7.40 5.42
CA ARG A 100 -4.72 7.98 6.18
C ARG A 100 -5.72 6.90 6.62
N SER A 101 -5.28 5.98 7.48
CA SER A 101 -6.17 5.00 8.12
C SER A 101 -6.79 5.50 9.42
N ASP A 102 -6.34 6.65 9.93
CA ASP A 102 -6.66 7.18 11.27
C ASP A 102 -7.48 8.49 11.22
N GLU A 103 -8.37 8.63 10.24
CA GLU A 103 -9.57 9.48 10.37
C GLU A 103 -10.80 8.63 10.65
#